data_AF-A0A9P7VVF5-F1
#
_entry.id   AF-A0A9P7VVF5-F1
#
_cell.length_a   1.000
_cell.length_b   1.000
_cell.length_c   1.000
_cell.angle_alpha   90.00
_cell.angle_beta   90.00
_cell.angle_gamma   90.00
#
_symmetry.space_group_name_H-M   'P 1'
#
loop_
_entity.id
_entity.type
_entity.pdbx_description
1 polymer ?
#
loop_
_entity_poly.entity_id
_entity_poly.type
_entity_poly.pdbx_seq_one_letter_code
_entity_poly.pdbx_strand_id
1 'polypeptide(L)'
;MSSTLDACFKGAEAAAKKDLEAKAKELEAEEANISDERIRFEAERLIEFYNELASDKFAKEAPIIMQKFLSHGDSCTECESEALRISSQDFDLDYTEGPSPLTILNSMLEKLDRLQDEAIELKTRISDLDPPGNDGENEESTAARAQIIPLFSACLPVLRARTANLAVAQQLIEGVKENYSVTLHLKMLEMDDSDDYDSEDN
;
A
#
# COMPACT_ATOMS: atom_id res chain seq x y z
N MET A 1 71.69 -24.58 38.80
CA MET A 1 71.62 -24.49 37.33
C MET A 1 70.23 -24.03 36.81
N SER A 2 69.28 -23.66 37.66
CA SER A 2 67.95 -23.14 37.26
C SER A 2 67.96 -21.73 36.68
N SER A 3 68.99 -20.92 36.96
CA SER A 3 69.02 -19.48 36.66
C SER A 3 69.08 -19.14 35.17
N THR A 4 69.70 -19.97 34.33
CA THR A 4 69.86 -19.67 32.89
C THR A 4 68.61 -19.99 32.10
N LEU A 5 67.91 -21.07 32.48
CA LEU A 5 66.64 -21.49 31.88
C LEU A 5 65.52 -20.51 32.20
N ASP A 6 65.46 -20.03 33.44
CA ASP A 6 64.46 -19.05 33.90
C ASP A 6 64.65 -17.69 33.20
N ALA A 7 65.90 -17.29 32.93
CA ALA A 7 66.20 -16.08 32.16
C ALA A 7 65.81 -16.22 30.68
N CYS A 8 66.06 -17.38 30.05
CA CYS A 8 65.61 -17.66 28.69
C CYS A 8 64.07 -17.65 28.59
N PHE A 9 63.38 -18.22 29.57
CA PHE A 9 61.92 -18.26 29.60
C PHE A 9 61.32 -16.85 29.71
N LYS A 10 61.82 -16.03 30.63
CA LYS A 10 61.39 -14.62 30.78
C LYS A 10 61.70 -13.78 29.54
N GLY A 11 62.83 -14.04 28.88
CA GLY A 11 63.19 -13.38 27.63
C GLY A 11 62.24 -13.75 26.48
N ALA A 12 61.92 -15.03 26.34
CA ALA A 12 60.97 -15.51 25.34
C ALA A 12 59.54 -15.03 25.61
N GLU A 13 59.11 -15.02 26.88
CA GLU A 13 57.80 -14.52 27.29
C GLU A 13 57.66 -13.01 27.02
N ALA A 14 58.68 -12.22 27.35
CA ALA A 14 58.69 -10.78 27.06
C ALA A 14 58.69 -10.49 25.55
N ALA A 15 59.44 -11.27 24.76
CA ALA A 15 59.45 -11.16 23.31
C ALA A 15 58.08 -11.52 22.72
N ALA A 16 57.48 -12.64 23.15
CA ALA A 16 56.16 -13.06 22.68
C ALA A 16 55.06 -12.05 23.05
N LYS A 17 55.11 -11.46 24.25
CA LYS A 17 54.17 -10.42 24.66
C LYS A 17 54.32 -9.16 23.82
N LYS A 18 55.55 -8.74 23.55
CA LYS A 18 55.83 -7.59 22.69
C LYS A 18 55.34 -7.81 21.26
N ASP A 19 55.54 -9.01 20.72
CA ASP A 19 55.06 -9.35 19.36
C ASP A 19 53.54 -9.40 19.31
N LEU A 20 52.87 -9.92 20.34
CA LEU A 20 51.40 -9.88 20.45
C LEU A 20 50.87 -8.45 20.55
N GLU A 21 51.50 -7.59 21.35
CA GLU A 21 51.10 -6.18 21.46
C GLU A 21 51.32 -5.43 20.13
N ALA A 22 52.39 -5.74 19.40
CA ALA A 22 52.65 -5.18 18.08
C ALA A 22 51.59 -5.63 17.07
N LYS A 23 51.27 -6.93 17.05
CA LYS A 23 50.23 -7.50 16.17
C LYS A 23 48.83 -6.99 16.50
N ALA A 24 48.52 -6.81 17.79
CA ALA A 24 47.23 -6.26 18.20
C ALA A 24 47.04 -4.83 17.68
N LYS A 25 48.09 -3.99 17.75
CA LYS A 25 48.06 -2.62 17.21
C LYS A 25 47.97 -2.58 15.69
N GLU A 26 48.64 -3.51 15.01
CA GLU A 26 48.56 -3.64 13.55
C GLU A 26 47.13 -4.01 13.12
N LEU A 27 46.51 -5.00 13.78
CA LEU A 27 45.12 -5.39 13.52
C LEU A 27 44.13 -4.28 13.83
N GLU A 28 44.29 -3.55 14.95
CA GLU A 28 43.41 -2.42 15.28
C GLU A 28 43.48 -1.31 14.21
N ALA A 29 44.66 -1.05 13.67
CA ALA A 29 44.84 -0.10 12.57
C ALA A 29 44.23 -0.60 11.25
N GLU A 30 44.38 -1.89 10.92
CA GLU A 30 43.74 -2.51 9.75
C GLU A 30 42.22 -2.51 9.87
N GLU A 31 41.67 -2.87 11.03
CA GLU A 31 40.23 -2.85 11.29
C GLU A 31 39.64 -1.44 11.18
N ALA A 32 40.34 -0.43 11.69
CA ALA A 32 39.94 0.97 11.52
C ALA A 32 39.90 1.38 10.05
N ASN A 33 40.92 1.02 9.26
CA ASN A 33 40.96 1.31 7.83
C ASN A 33 39.83 0.60 7.06
N ILE A 34 39.58 -0.68 7.35
CA ILE A 34 38.48 -1.44 6.73
C ILE A 34 37.13 -0.82 7.08
N SER A 35 36.94 -0.39 8.33
CA SER A 35 35.72 0.28 8.76
C SER A 35 35.51 1.59 7.98
N ASP A 36 36.55 2.41 7.84
CA ASP A 36 36.48 3.67 7.10
C ASP A 36 36.22 3.45 5.61
N GLU A 37 36.87 2.47 4.99
CA GLU A 37 36.63 2.09 3.59
C GLU A 37 35.19 1.62 3.37
N ARG A 38 34.64 0.85 4.30
CA ARG A 38 33.24 0.40 4.23
C ARG A 38 32.28 1.57 4.32
N ILE A 39 32.51 2.51 5.25
CA ILE A 39 31.68 3.71 5.38
C ILE A 39 31.74 4.53 4.09
N ARG A 40 32.95 4.73 3.53
CA ARG A 40 33.11 5.47 2.28
C ARG A 40 32.38 4.80 1.13
N PHE A 41 32.54 3.48 0.98
CA PHE A 41 31.87 2.71 -0.05
C PHE A 41 30.33 2.76 0.08
N GLU A 42 29.80 2.61 1.30
CA GLU A 42 28.36 2.72 1.55
C GLU A 42 27.85 4.14 1.22
N ALA A 43 28.61 5.18 1.57
CA ALA A 43 28.28 6.56 1.23
C ALA A 43 28.30 6.82 -0.28
N GLU A 44 29.31 6.34 -1.00
CA GLU A 44 29.42 6.44 -2.46
C GLU A 44 28.23 5.75 -3.13
N ARG A 45 27.88 4.53 -2.67
CA ARG A 45 26.73 3.78 -3.17
C ARG A 45 25.40 4.51 -2.93
N LEU A 46 25.25 5.17 -1.78
CA LEU A 46 24.07 5.99 -1.46
C LEU A 46 23.99 7.25 -2.33
N ILE A 47 25.11 7.92 -2.57
CA ILE A 47 25.18 9.11 -3.43
C ILE A 47 24.80 8.74 -4.86
N GLU A 48 25.34 7.64 -5.38
CA GLU A 48 24.99 7.13 -6.71
C GLU A 48 23.49 6.83 -6.80
N PHE A 49 22.93 6.11 -5.82
CA PHE A 49 21.50 5.85 -5.72
C PHE A 49 20.66 7.14 -5.72
N TYR A 50 21.04 8.17 -4.95
CA TYR A 50 20.27 9.41 -4.89
C TYR A 50 20.40 10.28 -6.15
N ASN A 51 21.58 10.31 -6.78
CA ASN A 51 21.77 11.00 -8.04
C ASN A 51 20.94 10.36 -9.15
N GLU A 52 20.89 9.03 -9.17
CA GLU A 52 20.07 8.22 -10.07
C GLU A 52 18.57 8.45 -9.82
N LEU A 53 18.15 8.52 -8.56
CA LEU A 53 16.79 8.91 -8.19
C LEU A 53 16.46 10.35 -8.62
N ALA A 54 17.43 11.28 -8.66
CA ALA A 54 17.13 12.67 -8.98
C ALA A 54 16.87 12.90 -10.48
N SER A 55 17.45 12.09 -11.36
CA SER A 55 17.35 12.23 -12.82
C SER A 55 16.18 11.44 -13.44
N ASP A 56 15.71 10.40 -12.77
CA ASP A 56 14.78 9.44 -13.35
C ASP A 56 13.30 9.91 -13.28
N LYS A 57 12.57 9.72 -14.39
CA LYS A 57 11.10 9.83 -14.46
C LYS A 57 10.43 8.93 -13.41
N PHE A 58 10.98 7.74 -13.19
CA PHE A 58 10.53 6.80 -12.16
C PHE A 58 10.47 7.43 -10.78
N ALA A 59 11.49 8.19 -10.41
CA ALA A 59 11.58 8.81 -9.08
C ALA A 59 10.56 9.92 -8.85
N LYS A 60 10.03 10.52 -9.93
CA LYS A 60 8.93 11.49 -9.86
C LYS A 60 7.59 10.78 -9.80
N GLU A 61 7.42 9.70 -10.54
CA GLU A 61 6.13 9.00 -10.65
C GLU A 61 5.87 8.04 -9.49
N ALA A 62 6.89 7.31 -9.03
CA ALA A 62 6.75 6.33 -7.96
C ALA A 62 6.15 6.93 -6.67
N PRO A 63 6.64 8.06 -6.12
CA PRO A 63 6.03 8.66 -4.93
C PRO A 63 4.57 9.06 -5.14
N ILE A 64 4.22 9.58 -6.33
CA ILE A 64 2.85 9.99 -6.68
C ILE A 64 1.93 8.76 -6.70
N ILE A 65 2.39 7.68 -7.34
CA ILE A 65 1.64 6.41 -7.42
C ILE A 65 1.45 5.83 -6.01
N MET A 66 2.49 5.81 -5.18
CA MET A 66 2.40 5.32 -3.81
C MET A 66 1.46 6.17 -2.96
N GLN A 67 1.54 7.50 -3.07
CA GLN A 67 0.64 8.40 -2.37
C GLN A 67 -0.82 8.18 -2.79
N LYS A 68 -1.09 8.04 -4.10
CA LYS A 68 -2.42 7.73 -4.62
C LYS A 68 -2.92 6.37 -4.12
N PHE A 69 -2.05 5.36 -4.02
CA PHE A 69 -2.37 4.05 -3.46
C PHE A 69 -2.79 4.11 -1.99
N LEU A 70 -2.12 4.95 -1.19
CA LEU A 70 -2.47 5.14 0.22
C LEU A 70 -3.82 5.86 0.35
N SER A 71 -3.99 7.01 -0.31
CA SER A 71 -5.25 7.77 -0.24
C SER A 71 -6.45 7.00 -0.80
N HIS A 72 -6.23 6.18 -1.83
CA HIS A 72 -7.25 5.26 -2.36
C HIS A 72 -7.68 4.24 -1.30
N GLY A 73 -6.73 3.71 -0.52
CA GLY A 73 -7.02 2.79 0.57
C GLY A 73 -7.88 3.38 1.67
N ASP A 74 -7.58 4.63 2.07
CA ASP A 74 -8.39 5.36 3.04
C ASP A 74 -9.82 5.57 2.51
N SER A 75 -9.94 5.98 1.24
CA SER A 75 -11.22 6.20 0.57
C SER A 75 -12.04 4.91 0.44
N CYS A 76 -11.41 3.76 0.13
CA CYS A 76 -12.07 2.46 0.13
C CYS A 76 -12.63 2.12 1.51
N THR A 77 -11.82 2.29 2.55
CA THR A 77 -12.22 1.96 3.92
C THR A 77 -13.41 2.81 4.38
N GLU A 78 -13.39 4.12 4.09
CA GLU A 78 -14.49 5.02 4.38
C GLU A 78 -15.76 4.60 3.62
N CYS A 79 -15.64 4.39 2.31
CA CYS A 79 -16.73 4.02 1.41
C CYS A 79 -17.38 2.67 1.80
N GLU A 80 -16.57 1.66 2.14
CA GLU A 80 -17.04 0.37 2.64
C GLU A 80 -17.81 0.52 3.97
N SER A 81 -17.30 1.33 4.89
CA SER A 81 -17.98 1.58 6.17
C SER A 81 -19.30 2.35 5.99
N GLU A 82 -19.33 3.32 5.06
CA GLU A 82 -20.53 4.08 4.71
C GLU A 82 -21.57 3.15 4.08
N ALA A 83 -21.16 2.27 3.16
CA ALA A 83 -22.04 1.29 2.54
C ALA A 83 -22.68 0.34 3.57
N LEU A 84 -21.89 -0.17 4.51
CA LEU A 84 -22.39 -1.00 5.62
C LEU A 84 -23.38 -0.25 6.53
N ARG A 85 -23.10 1.03 6.80
CA ARG A 85 -23.99 1.87 7.60
C ARG A 85 -25.32 2.10 6.89
N ILE A 86 -25.29 2.42 5.59
CA ILE A 86 -26.47 2.63 4.76
C ILE A 86 -27.30 1.35 4.66
N SER A 87 -26.66 0.19 4.48
CA SER A 87 -27.38 -1.08 4.36
C SER A 87 -28.04 -1.55 5.66
N SER A 88 -27.53 -1.08 6.80
CA SER A 88 -28.10 -1.36 8.11
C SER A 88 -29.19 -0.36 8.51
N GLN A 89 -29.46 0.65 7.69
CA GLN A 89 -30.44 1.68 7.98
C GLN A 89 -31.81 1.26 7.47
N ASP A 90 -32.82 1.31 8.34
CA ASP A 90 -34.21 1.19 7.93
C ASP A 90 -34.64 2.49 7.25
N PHE A 91 -35.10 2.37 6.00
CA PHE A 91 -35.61 3.51 5.25
C PHE A 91 -37.11 3.67 5.54
N ASP A 92 -37.48 4.83 6.06
CA ASP A 92 -38.87 5.20 6.21
C ASP A 92 -39.49 5.46 4.83
N LEU A 93 -40.67 4.87 4.59
CA LEU A 93 -41.41 4.99 3.33
C LEU A 93 -42.23 6.29 3.28
N ASP A 94 -42.51 6.91 4.43
CA ASP A 94 -43.31 8.14 4.53
C ASP A 94 -42.42 9.40 4.61
N TYR A 95 -41.20 9.31 4.09
CA TYR A 95 -40.18 10.33 4.21
C TYR A 95 -40.50 11.58 3.37
N THR A 96 -40.87 12.68 4.04
CA THR A 96 -41.22 13.95 3.39
C THR A 96 -40.11 15.00 3.37
N GLU A 97 -39.02 14.80 4.13
CA GLU A 97 -37.99 15.85 4.34
C GLU A 97 -36.55 15.37 4.14
N GLY A 98 -35.96 15.63 2.97
CA GLY A 98 -34.54 15.38 2.68
C GLY A 98 -34.31 14.61 1.38
N PRO A 99 -33.06 14.19 1.10
CA PRO A 99 -32.77 13.40 -0.09
C PRO A 99 -33.46 12.04 0.01
N SER A 100 -34.12 11.62 -1.06
CA SER A 100 -34.82 10.33 -1.07
C SER A 100 -33.83 9.17 -0.80
N PRO A 101 -34.28 8.08 -0.15
CA PRO A 101 -33.48 6.86 0.03
C PRO A 101 -32.80 6.39 -1.25
N LEU A 102 -33.52 6.42 -2.39
CA LEU A 102 -32.97 6.06 -3.69
C LEU A 102 -31.84 6.97 -4.15
N THR A 103 -31.91 8.28 -3.85
CA THR A 103 -30.83 9.23 -4.15
C THR A 103 -29.57 8.90 -3.35
N ILE A 104 -29.72 8.57 -2.06
CA ILE A 104 -28.60 8.17 -1.19
C ILE A 104 -27.94 6.89 -1.73
N LEU A 105 -28.76 5.88 -2.05
CA LEU A 105 -28.27 4.59 -2.57
C LEU A 105 -27.57 4.76 -3.93
N ASN A 106 -28.15 5.53 -4.86
CA ASN A 106 -27.51 5.80 -6.16
C ASN A 106 -26.20 6.57 -6.01
N SER A 107 -26.14 7.59 -5.14
CA SER A 107 -24.90 8.32 -4.89
C SER A 107 -23.81 7.40 -4.31
N MET A 108 -24.19 6.46 -3.43
CA MET A 108 -23.28 5.46 -2.89
C MET A 108 -22.73 4.53 -3.99
N LEU A 109 -23.58 4.07 -4.91
CA LEU A 109 -23.18 3.24 -6.05
C LEU A 109 -22.21 3.99 -6.97
N GLU A 110 -22.48 5.26 -7.28
CA GLU A 110 -21.57 6.10 -8.08
C GLU A 110 -20.19 6.28 -7.40
N LYS A 111 -20.16 6.45 -6.07
CA LYS A 111 -18.90 6.51 -5.31
C LYS A 111 -18.11 5.20 -5.42
N LEU A 112 -18.79 4.06 -5.29
CA LEU A 112 -18.17 2.73 -5.35
C LEU A 112 -17.60 2.45 -6.75
N ASP A 113 -18.36 2.76 -7.81
CA ASP A 113 -17.94 2.60 -9.20
C ASP A 113 -16.67 3.43 -9.51
N ARG A 114 -16.67 4.71 -9.12
CA ARG A 114 -15.49 5.57 -9.28
C ARG A 114 -14.25 5.01 -8.57
N LEU A 115 -14.39 4.47 -7.36
CA LEU A 115 -13.24 3.88 -6.65
C LEU A 115 -12.72 2.59 -7.30
N GLN A 116 -13.58 1.84 -7.99
CA GLN A 116 -13.17 0.69 -8.78
C GLN A 116 -12.38 1.12 -10.03
N ASP A 117 -12.84 2.15 -10.74
CA ASP A 117 -12.11 2.75 -11.87
C ASP A 117 -10.73 3.27 -11.44
N GLU A 118 -10.67 3.98 -10.31
CA GLU A 118 -9.40 4.45 -9.74
C GLU A 118 -8.45 3.30 -9.39
N ALA A 119 -8.98 2.18 -8.88
CA ALA A 119 -8.17 0.99 -8.59
C ALA A 119 -7.60 0.37 -9.87
N ILE A 120 -8.38 0.32 -10.95
CA ILE A 120 -7.93 -0.16 -12.26
C ILE A 120 -6.83 0.75 -12.82
N GLU A 121 -7.05 2.06 -12.80
CA GLU A 121 -6.06 3.04 -13.26
C GLU A 121 -4.75 2.92 -12.48
N LEU A 122 -4.83 2.83 -11.16
CA LEU A 122 -3.68 2.71 -10.28
C LEU A 122 -2.93 1.39 -10.51
N LYS A 123 -3.65 0.28 -10.69
CA LYS A 123 -3.07 -1.01 -11.03
C LYS A 123 -2.29 -0.95 -12.36
N THR A 124 -2.85 -0.30 -13.37
CA THR A 124 -2.18 -0.08 -14.66
C THR A 124 -0.90 0.72 -14.47
N ARG A 125 -0.98 1.87 -13.79
CA ARG A 125 0.21 2.70 -13.49
C ARG A 125 1.30 1.95 -12.72
N ILE A 126 0.92 1.12 -11.74
CA ILE A 126 1.87 0.28 -10.99
C ILE A 126 2.53 -0.76 -11.91
N SER A 127 1.77 -1.34 -12.84
CA SER A 127 2.30 -2.33 -13.78
C SER A 127 3.22 -1.68 -14.82
N ASP A 128 2.92 -0.44 -15.23
CA ASP A 128 3.72 0.32 -16.18
C ASP A 128 5.07 0.78 -15.59
N LEU A 129 5.23 0.76 -14.27
CA LEU A 129 6.52 0.99 -13.61
C LEU A 129 7.52 -0.15 -13.83
N ASP A 130 7.06 -1.33 -14.27
CA ASP A 130 7.87 -2.51 -14.57
C ASP A 130 7.84 -2.79 -16.09
N PRO A 131 8.58 -2.02 -16.91
CA PRO A 131 8.58 -2.25 -18.34
C PRO A 131 9.17 -3.63 -18.65
N PRO A 132 8.51 -4.46 -19.49
CA PRO A 132 8.97 -5.80 -19.80
C PRO A 132 10.24 -5.76 -20.64
N GLY A 133 11.41 -5.77 -19.98
CA GLY A 133 12.67 -6.41 -20.34
C GLY A 133 13.20 -6.41 -21.78
N ASN A 134 12.74 -5.54 -22.69
CA ASN A 134 13.07 -5.69 -24.10
C ASN A 134 13.09 -4.35 -24.82
N ASP A 135 14.14 -3.56 -24.58
CA ASP A 135 14.73 -2.67 -25.58
C ASP A 135 16.17 -2.39 -25.12
N GLY A 136 17.15 -2.88 -25.89
CA GLY A 136 18.59 -2.77 -25.65
C GLY A 136 19.14 -1.34 -25.77
N GLU A 137 18.36 -0.33 -25.40
CA GLU A 137 18.72 1.09 -25.40
C GLU A 137 18.58 1.75 -24.02
N ASN A 138 18.02 1.04 -23.01
CA ASN A 138 18.00 1.46 -21.61
C ASN A 138 18.78 0.46 -20.75
N GLU A 139 20.10 0.39 -20.94
CA GLU A 139 21.00 -0.35 -20.04
C GLU A 139 21.08 0.26 -18.62
N GLU A 140 20.44 1.42 -18.39
CA GLU A 140 20.13 1.94 -17.06
C GLU A 140 18.94 1.17 -16.43
N SER A 141 19.06 -0.16 -16.35
CA SER A 141 18.31 -0.93 -15.35
C SER A 141 18.96 -0.65 -14.00
N THR A 142 18.49 0.45 -13.43
CA THR A 142 19.00 1.19 -12.29
C THR A 142 18.86 0.39 -11.00
N ALA A 143 19.92 0.29 -10.20
CA ALA A 143 19.93 -0.47 -8.94
C ALA A 143 18.86 0.02 -7.95
N ALA A 144 18.44 1.28 -8.09
CA ALA A 144 17.32 1.84 -7.36
C ALA A 144 15.97 1.25 -7.76
N ARG A 145 15.70 1.13 -9.07
CA ARG A 145 14.45 0.54 -9.58
C ARG A 145 14.31 -0.91 -9.17
N ALA A 146 15.39 -1.69 -9.25
CA ALA A 146 15.39 -3.09 -8.82
C ALA A 146 15.01 -3.27 -7.34
N GLN A 147 15.30 -2.30 -6.49
CA GLN A 147 14.91 -2.32 -5.07
C GLN A 147 13.47 -1.88 -4.85
N ILE A 148 12.97 -0.93 -5.65
CA ILE A 148 11.68 -0.28 -5.43
C ILE A 148 10.53 -1.00 -6.14
N ILE A 149 10.74 -1.54 -7.35
CA ILE A 149 9.71 -2.26 -8.13
C ILE A 149 9.05 -3.38 -7.32
N PRO A 150 9.77 -4.25 -6.58
CA PRO A 150 9.14 -5.29 -5.76
C PRO A 150 8.15 -4.74 -4.72
N LEU A 151 8.37 -3.53 -4.19
CA LEU A 151 7.44 -2.88 -3.26
C LEU A 151 6.12 -2.51 -3.94
N PHE A 152 6.19 -2.02 -5.18
CA PHE A 152 5.00 -1.73 -5.99
C PHE A 152 4.28 -3.01 -6.42
N SER A 153 5.01 -4.06 -6.79
CA SER A 153 4.41 -5.36 -7.09
C SER A 153 3.65 -5.94 -5.88
N ALA A 154 4.15 -5.72 -4.66
CA ALA A 154 3.47 -6.13 -3.43
C ALA A 154 2.15 -5.36 -3.17
N CYS A 155 1.94 -4.21 -3.80
CA CYS A 155 0.68 -3.44 -3.71
C CYS A 155 -0.43 -4.04 -4.58
N LEU A 156 -0.09 -4.80 -5.64
CA LEU A 156 -1.08 -5.34 -6.58
C LEU A 156 -2.06 -6.35 -5.93
N PRO A 157 -1.63 -7.31 -5.09
CA PRO A 157 -2.56 -8.16 -4.35
C PRO A 157 -3.47 -7.37 -3.43
N VAL A 158 -2.97 -6.30 -2.80
CA VAL A 158 -3.76 -5.45 -1.91
C VAL A 158 -4.84 -4.70 -2.69
N LEU A 159 -4.50 -4.13 -3.86
CA LEU A 159 -5.50 -3.52 -4.74
C LEU A 159 -6.57 -4.52 -5.17
N ARG A 160 -6.17 -5.75 -5.54
CA ARG A 160 -7.13 -6.79 -5.91
C ARG A 160 -8.10 -7.10 -4.77
N ALA A 161 -7.60 -7.20 -3.54
CA ALA A 161 -8.45 -7.42 -2.37
C ALA A 161 -9.41 -6.25 -2.13
N ARG A 162 -8.94 -5.00 -2.23
CA ARG A 162 -9.79 -3.79 -2.11
C ARG A 162 -10.87 -3.76 -3.19
N THR A 163 -10.53 -4.02 -4.45
CA THR A 163 -11.53 -4.08 -5.54
C THR A 163 -12.58 -5.15 -5.27
N ALA A 164 -12.19 -6.31 -4.73
CA ALA A 164 -13.15 -7.35 -4.36
C ALA A 164 -14.08 -6.88 -3.23
N ASN A 165 -13.56 -6.19 -2.22
CA ASN A 165 -14.38 -5.64 -1.14
C ASN A 165 -15.36 -4.56 -1.65
N LEU A 166 -14.90 -3.66 -2.51
CA LEU A 166 -15.76 -2.64 -3.14
C LEU A 166 -16.89 -3.28 -3.95
N ALA A 167 -16.61 -4.37 -4.68
CA ALA A 167 -17.63 -5.11 -5.42
C ALA A 167 -18.67 -5.75 -4.49
N VAL A 168 -18.25 -6.28 -3.33
CA VAL A 168 -19.17 -6.80 -2.31
C VAL A 168 -20.01 -5.69 -1.71
N ALA A 169 -19.41 -4.53 -1.40
CA ALA A 169 -20.14 -3.36 -0.89
C ALA A 169 -21.16 -2.85 -1.92
N GLN A 170 -20.82 -2.87 -3.21
CA GLN A 170 -21.74 -2.52 -4.29
C GLN A 170 -22.94 -3.47 -4.34
N GLN A 171 -22.71 -4.78 -4.33
CA GLN A 171 -23.79 -5.78 -4.30
C GLN A 171 -24.70 -5.60 -3.09
N LEU A 172 -24.14 -5.25 -1.94
CA LEU A 172 -24.92 -4.98 -0.73
C LEU A 172 -25.86 -3.78 -0.92
N ILE A 173 -25.36 -2.67 -1.48
CA ILE A 173 -26.17 -1.48 -1.73
C ILE A 173 -27.21 -1.72 -2.82
N GLU A 174 -26.86 -2.46 -3.87
CA GLU A 174 -27.80 -2.89 -4.91
C GLU A 174 -28.94 -3.71 -4.30
N GLY A 175 -28.63 -4.69 -3.45
CA GLY A 175 -29.65 -5.50 -2.76
C GLY A 175 -30.56 -4.66 -1.85
N VAL A 176 -30.02 -3.69 -1.14
CA VAL A 176 -30.82 -2.76 -0.31
C VAL A 176 -31.75 -1.92 -1.19
N LYS A 177 -31.24 -1.42 -2.32
CA LYS A 177 -32.02 -0.64 -3.29
C LYS A 177 -33.14 -1.45 -3.92
N GLU A 178 -32.88 -2.70 -4.28
CA GLU A 178 -33.89 -3.63 -4.80
C GLU A 178 -34.97 -3.88 -3.75
N ASN A 179 -34.59 -4.22 -2.51
CA ASN A 179 -35.52 -4.46 -1.41
C ASN A 179 -36.40 -3.24 -1.11
N TYR A 180 -35.80 -2.04 -1.07
CA TYR A 180 -36.53 -0.80 -0.89
C TYR A 180 -37.54 -0.57 -2.02
N SER A 181 -37.11 -0.77 -3.27
CA SER A 181 -37.97 -0.59 -4.45
C SER A 181 -39.15 -1.55 -4.48
N VAL A 182 -38.94 -2.82 -4.09
CA VAL A 182 -40.01 -3.82 -3.96
C VAL A 182 -40.98 -3.44 -2.84
N THR A 183 -40.47 -3.03 -1.69
CA THR A 183 -41.31 -2.62 -0.54
C THR A 183 -42.17 -1.42 -0.90
N LEU A 184 -41.58 -0.43 -1.58
CA LEU A 184 -42.30 0.74 -2.08
C LEU A 184 -43.40 0.34 -3.07
N HIS A 185 -43.11 -0.57 -4.00
CA HIS A 185 -44.11 -1.04 -4.97
C HIS A 185 -45.27 -1.78 -4.33
N LEU A 186 -45.00 -2.64 -3.33
CA LEU A 186 -46.04 -3.32 -2.56
C LEU A 186 -46.93 -2.33 -1.81
N LYS A 187 -46.35 -1.31 -1.16
CA LYS A 187 -47.12 -0.26 -0.48
C LYS A 187 -47.98 0.54 -1.45
N MET A 188 -47.49 0.84 -2.66
CA MET A 188 -48.30 1.50 -3.69
C MET A 188 -49.50 0.66 -4.13
N LEU A 189 -49.34 -0.66 -4.28
CA LEU A 189 -50.45 -1.56 -4.62
C LEU A 189 -51.50 -1.63 -3.49
N GLU A 190 -51.06 -1.70 -2.23
CA GLU A 190 -51.97 -1.69 -1.08
C GLU A 190 -52.80 -0.40 -0.99
N MET A 191 -52.27 0.74 -1.43
CA MET A 191 -53.00 2.01 -1.44
C MET A 191 -54.02 2.07 -2.59
N ASP A 192 -53.69 1.55 -3.77
CA ASP A 192 -54.59 1.53 -4.94
C ASP A 192 -55.83 0.63 -4.69
N ASP A 193 -55.67 -0.49 -3.98
CA ASP A 193 -56.77 -1.38 -3.60
C ASP A 193 -57.68 -0.82 -2.49
N SER A 194 -57.24 0.23 -1.78
CA SER A 194 -57.97 0.82 -0.65
C SER A 194 -58.95 1.93 -1.02
N ASP A 195 -58.81 2.53 -2.21
CA ASP A 195 -59.66 3.63 -2.68
C ASP A 195 -60.98 3.15 -3.34
N ASP A 196 -61.13 1.85 -3.61
CA ASP A 196 -62.30 1.28 -4.30
C ASP A 196 -63.50 0.93 -3.38
N TYR A 197 -63.36 1.01 -2.04
CA TYR A 197 -64.39 0.59 -1.09
C TYR A 197 -65.27 1.72 -0.49
N ASP A 198 -65.05 2.98 -0.84
CA ASP A 198 -65.74 4.13 -0.23
C ASP A 198 -66.88 4.74 -1.09
N SER A 199 -67.40 4.01 -2.10
CA SER A 199 -68.40 4.56 -3.05
C SER A 199 -69.83 3.99 -2.98
N GLU A 200 -70.17 3.18 -1.96
CA GLU A 200 -71.55 2.69 -1.77
C GLU A 200 -72.13 3.07 -0.39
N ASP A 201 -72.58 4.31 -0.24
CA ASP A 201 -73.74 4.67 0.60
C ASP A 201 -74.13 6.14 0.39
N ASN A 202 -75.10 6.38 -0.51
CA ASN A 202 -75.88 7.62 -0.57
C ASN A 202 -77.28 7.36 -1.13
#